data_AF-C7M0C8-F1
#
_entry.id   AF-C7M0C8-F1
#
_cell.length_a   1.000
_cell.length_b   1.000
_cell.length_c   1.000
_cell.angle_alpha   90.00
_cell.angle_beta   90.00
_cell.angle_gamma   90.00
#
_symmetry.space_group_name_H-M   'P 1'
#
loop_
_entity.id
_entity.type
_entity.pdbx_description
1 polymer ?
#
loop_
_entity_poly.entity_id
_entity_poly.type
_entity_poly.pdbx_seq_one_letter_code
_entity_poly.pdbx_strand_id
1 'polypeptide(L)'
;MTAVGSDGSTTLAALQELRTLVSEARGVPLSASVIVVRDDVLALIDEAMESLPEELREARWLLREREQFLARASLEAEAILDAARQQAEALVSHTEIVRAAEHEAARIVLDAKERAARLRLQTEDFLDRRLAAVEIALDELLTATRRGRERLQAAGSGTVPSALASGEALDEEVGDA
;
A
#
# COMPACT_ATOMS: atom_id res chain seq x y z
N MET A 1 -11.73 7.44 46.56
CA MET A 1 -10.27 7.23 46.62
C MET A 1 -9.78 7.76 47.95
N THR A 2 -10.10 7.04 49.03
CA THR A 2 -9.89 7.47 50.42
C THR A 2 -9.74 6.21 51.28
N ALA A 3 -8.72 6.22 52.14
CA ALA A 3 -8.46 5.31 53.25
C ALA A 3 -7.95 3.89 52.93
N VAL A 4 -6.67 3.76 52.55
CA VAL A 4 -5.93 2.47 52.58
C VAL A 4 -4.57 2.70 53.25
N GLY A 5 -4.53 3.15 54.50
CA GLY A 5 -3.22 3.44 55.11
C GLY A 5 -3.15 3.79 56.59
N SER A 6 -4.26 3.82 57.34
CA SER A 6 -4.19 4.06 58.79
C SER A 6 -3.84 2.81 59.59
N ASP A 7 -4.14 1.62 59.08
CA ASP A 7 -4.32 0.48 60.00
C ASP A 7 -3.01 -0.28 60.24
N GLY A 8 -2.13 -0.40 59.24
CA GLY A 8 -0.74 -0.87 59.46
C GLY A 8 0.09 0.00 60.40
N SER A 9 -0.36 1.24 60.63
CA SER A 9 0.24 2.09 61.68
C SER A 9 -0.21 1.67 63.06
N THR A 10 -1.38 1.05 63.22
CA THR A 10 -2.00 0.68 64.49
C THR A 10 -1.36 -0.56 65.10
N THR A 11 -1.18 -1.67 64.36
CA THR A 11 -0.42 -2.83 64.88
C THR A 11 1.02 -2.44 65.23
N LEU A 12 1.66 -1.67 64.35
CA LEU A 12 3.03 -1.21 64.59
C LEU A 12 3.09 -0.24 65.78
N ALA A 13 2.10 0.64 65.94
CA ALA A 13 2.00 1.55 67.07
C ALA A 13 1.80 0.80 68.38
N ALA A 14 0.89 -0.17 68.44
CA ALA A 14 0.65 -1.00 69.63
C ALA A 14 1.92 -1.78 70.04
N LEU A 15 2.65 -2.35 69.07
CA LEU A 15 3.93 -3.02 69.34
C LEU A 15 5.04 -2.05 69.76
N GLN A 16 5.07 -0.84 69.20
CA GLN A 16 6.02 0.20 69.59
C GLN A 16 5.74 0.73 70.99
N GLU A 17 4.47 0.91 71.34
CA GLU A 17 4.01 1.32 72.66
C GLU A 17 4.33 0.24 73.70
N LEU A 18 4.06 -1.02 73.38
CA LEU A 18 4.44 -2.15 74.22
C LEU A 18 5.95 -2.21 74.46
N ARG A 19 6.75 -2.00 73.40
CA ARG A 19 8.22 -1.92 73.52
C ARG A 19 8.63 -0.78 74.44
N THR A 20 8.03 0.40 74.30
CA THR A 20 8.31 1.57 75.14
C THR A 20 7.98 1.28 76.60
N LEU A 21 6.78 0.74 76.87
CA LEU A 21 6.30 0.37 78.20
C LEU A 21 7.26 -0.59 78.90
N VAL A 22 7.74 -1.63 78.20
CA VAL A 22 8.70 -2.58 78.75
C VAL A 22 10.09 -1.94 78.97
N SER A 23 10.51 -1.02 78.10
CA SER A 23 11.82 -0.37 78.18
C SER A 23 11.94 0.68 79.29
N GLU A 24 10.85 1.38 79.62
CA GLU A 24 10.83 2.44 80.63
C GLU A 24 10.41 1.93 82.03
N ALA A 25 9.93 0.69 82.11
CA ALA A 25 9.39 0.15 83.33
C ALA A 25 10.46 -0.11 84.41
N ARG A 26 10.02 -0.07 85.67
CA ARG A 26 10.90 -0.06 86.84
C ARG A 26 11.56 -1.44 87.04
N GLY A 27 12.89 -1.48 86.96
CA GLY A 27 13.67 -2.69 87.21
C GLY A 27 13.71 -3.10 88.69
N VAL A 28 13.85 -4.40 88.95
CA VAL A 28 14.07 -4.97 90.29
C VAL A 28 15.58 -5.07 90.55
N PRO A 29 16.11 -4.58 91.70
CA PRO A 29 17.54 -4.61 91.97
C PRO A 29 18.10 -6.04 92.01
N LEU A 30 19.30 -6.22 91.45
CA LEU A 30 19.99 -7.51 91.30
C LEU A 30 19.26 -8.54 90.40
N SER A 31 18.31 -8.11 89.55
CA SER A 31 17.61 -8.96 88.58
C SER A 31 17.49 -8.30 87.20
N ALA A 32 17.25 -9.12 86.17
CA ALA A 32 16.84 -8.68 84.83
C ALA A 32 15.31 -8.44 84.71
N SER A 33 14.57 -8.57 85.82
CA SER A 33 13.11 -8.43 85.85
C SER A 33 12.66 -6.97 85.94
N VAL A 34 11.52 -6.68 85.30
CA VAL A 34 10.89 -5.36 85.24
C VAL A 34 9.45 -5.46 85.72
N ILE A 35 8.97 -4.46 86.45
CA ILE A 35 7.59 -4.38 86.95
C ILE A 35 6.74 -3.62 85.95
N VAL A 36 5.78 -4.29 85.33
CA VAL A 36 4.83 -3.71 84.37
C VAL A 36 3.40 -3.93 84.87
N VAL A 37 2.49 -3.03 84.49
CA VAL A 37 1.06 -3.22 84.71
C VAL A 37 0.58 -4.29 83.73
N ARG A 38 0.11 -5.41 84.27
CA ARG A 38 -0.30 -6.58 83.49
C ARG A 38 -1.40 -6.24 82.48
N ASP A 39 -2.39 -5.46 82.90
CA ASP A 39 -3.58 -5.19 82.09
C ASP A 39 -3.25 -4.28 80.89
N ASP A 40 -2.36 -3.30 81.06
CA ASP A 40 -1.88 -2.42 79.97
C ASP A 40 -1.11 -3.21 78.90
N VAL A 41 -0.24 -4.14 79.33
CA VAL A 41 0.52 -5.01 78.42
C VAL A 41 -0.41 -5.94 77.63
N LEU A 42 -1.40 -6.52 78.30
CA LEU A 42 -2.35 -7.43 77.64
C LEU A 42 -3.24 -6.68 76.65
N ALA A 43 -3.69 -5.46 76.98
CA ALA A 43 -4.49 -4.64 76.08
C ALA A 43 -3.76 -4.34 74.77
N LEU A 44 -2.48 -3.95 74.83
CA LEU A 44 -1.66 -3.67 73.64
C LEU A 44 -1.38 -4.94 72.81
N ILE A 45 -1.23 -6.10 73.46
CA ILE A 45 -1.06 -7.39 72.77
C ILE A 45 -2.37 -7.79 72.08
N ASP A 46 -3.50 -7.67 72.77
CA ASP A 46 -4.82 -8.02 72.22
C ASP A 46 -5.17 -7.12 71.02
N GLU A 47 -4.88 -5.82 71.11
CA GLU A 47 -5.05 -4.86 70.01
C GLU A 47 -4.18 -5.24 68.79
N ALA A 48 -2.91 -5.57 69.00
CA ALA A 48 -2.02 -6.03 67.93
C ALA A 48 -2.46 -7.39 67.35
N MET A 49 -3.00 -8.29 68.18
CA MET A 49 -3.49 -9.60 67.74
C MET A 49 -4.79 -9.51 66.95
N GLU A 50 -5.63 -8.51 67.22
CA GLU A 50 -6.89 -8.27 66.50
C GLU A 50 -6.66 -7.62 65.13
N SER A 51 -5.71 -6.66 65.05
CA SER A 51 -5.43 -5.88 63.83
C SER A 51 -4.50 -6.58 62.82
N LEU A 52 -3.48 -7.32 63.30
CA LEU A 52 -2.47 -7.96 62.44
C LEU A 52 -3.02 -8.94 61.38
N PRO A 53 -4.00 -9.82 61.69
CA PRO A 53 -4.52 -10.76 60.69
C PRO A 53 -5.19 -10.08 59.50
N GLU A 54 -5.87 -8.95 59.73
CA GLU A 54 -6.53 -8.18 58.68
C GLU A 54 -5.51 -7.49 57.79
N GLU A 55 -4.54 -6.79 58.38
CA GLU A 55 -3.46 -6.13 57.64
C GLU A 55 -2.67 -7.12 56.76
N LEU A 56 -2.38 -8.32 57.30
CA LEU A 56 -1.69 -9.36 56.53
C LEU A 56 -2.56 -9.87 55.38
N ARG A 57 -3.88 -9.93 55.54
CA ARG A 57 -4.81 -10.30 54.46
C ARG A 57 -4.82 -9.24 53.37
N GLU A 58 -4.89 -7.97 53.74
CA GLU A 58 -4.84 -6.83 52.82
C GLU A 58 -3.53 -6.78 52.04
N ALA A 59 -2.39 -6.92 52.72
CA ALA A 59 -1.07 -6.95 52.10
C ALA A 59 -0.96 -8.10 51.08
N ARG A 60 -1.44 -9.30 51.45
CA ARG A 60 -1.49 -10.45 50.53
C ARG A 60 -2.44 -10.22 49.36
N TRP A 61 -3.57 -9.55 49.59
CA TRP A 61 -4.50 -9.20 48.51
C TRP A 61 -3.85 -8.21 47.54
N LEU A 62 -3.21 -7.15 48.02
CA LEU A 62 -2.52 -6.16 47.20
C LEU A 62 -1.39 -6.77 46.36
N LEU A 63 -0.62 -7.70 46.95
CA LEU A 63 0.42 -8.43 46.22
C LEU A 63 -0.18 -9.25 45.06
N ARG A 64 -1.28 -9.97 45.30
CA ARG A 64 -1.98 -10.72 44.25
C ARG A 64 -2.57 -9.81 43.19
N GLU A 65 -3.12 -8.66 43.58
CA GLU A 65 -3.69 -7.69 42.64
C GLU A 65 -2.59 -7.10 41.75
N ARG A 66 -1.43 -6.78 42.33
CA ARG A 66 -0.25 -6.32 41.59
C ARG A 66 0.23 -7.38 40.60
N GLU A 67 0.31 -8.64 41.01
CA GLU A 67 0.72 -9.73 40.12
C GLU A 67 -0.25 -9.90 38.95
N GLN A 68 -1.56 -9.85 39.20
CA GLN A 68 -2.58 -9.90 38.16
C GLN A 68 -2.49 -8.70 37.21
N PHE A 69 -2.28 -7.50 37.74
CA PHE A 69 -2.10 -6.30 36.94
C PHE A 69 -0.87 -6.40 36.03
N LEU A 70 0.27 -6.84 36.56
CA LEU A 70 1.49 -7.03 35.78
C LEU A 70 1.29 -8.09 34.68
N ALA A 71 0.64 -9.21 35.00
CA ALA A 71 0.36 -10.24 34.00
C ALA A 71 -0.53 -9.73 32.86
N ARG A 72 -1.59 -8.96 33.19
CA ARG A 72 -2.45 -8.33 32.17
C ARG A 72 -1.68 -7.32 31.33
N ALA A 73 -0.89 -6.46 31.95
CA ALA A 73 -0.08 -5.46 31.26
C ALA A 73 0.95 -6.11 30.32
N SER A 74 1.58 -7.21 30.74
CA SER A 74 2.50 -7.97 29.88
C SER A 74 1.79 -8.57 28.66
N LEU A 75 0.62 -9.19 28.84
CA LEU A 75 -0.16 -9.74 27.72
C LEU A 75 -0.62 -8.64 26.74
N GLU A 76 -1.05 -7.48 27.26
CA GLU A 76 -1.44 -6.35 26.43
C GLU A 76 -0.25 -5.78 25.65
N ALA A 77 0.91 -5.66 26.30
CA ALA A 77 2.14 -5.22 25.62
C ALA A 77 2.57 -6.18 24.50
N GLU A 78 2.49 -7.50 24.73
CA GLU A 78 2.75 -8.52 23.71
C GLU A 78 1.77 -8.39 22.54
N ALA A 79 0.48 -8.23 22.81
CA ALA A 79 -0.53 -8.04 21.78
C ALA A 79 -0.28 -6.78 20.94
N ILE A 80 0.12 -5.66 21.56
CA ILE A 80 0.46 -4.42 20.87
C ILE A 80 1.69 -4.63 19.96
N LEU A 81 2.72 -5.29 20.47
CA LEU A 81 3.93 -5.56 19.69
C LEU A 81 3.65 -6.45 18.47
N ASP A 82 2.82 -7.49 18.64
CA ASP A 82 2.46 -8.37 17.54
C ASP A 82 1.59 -7.65 16.50
N ALA A 83 0.62 -6.84 16.92
CA ALA A 83 -0.16 -6.00 16.01
C ALA A 83 0.73 -5.02 15.24
N ALA A 84 1.70 -4.38 15.90
CA ALA A 84 2.64 -3.46 15.26
C ALA A 84 3.53 -4.17 14.23
N ARG A 85 4.00 -5.40 14.53
CA ARG A 85 4.78 -6.23 13.60
C ARG A 85 3.98 -6.60 12.37
N GLN A 86 2.73 -7.06 12.54
CA GLN A 86 1.84 -7.39 11.43
C GLN A 86 1.56 -6.18 10.53
N GLN A 87 1.34 -5.01 11.12
CA GLN A 87 1.17 -3.77 10.35
C GLN A 87 2.44 -3.38 9.58
N ALA A 88 3.62 -3.51 10.21
CA ALA A 88 4.88 -3.22 9.54
C ALA A 88 5.12 -4.14 8.33
N GLU A 89 4.87 -5.44 8.48
CA GLU A 89 4.96 -6.43 7.40
C GLU A 89 3.98 -6.10 6.25
N ALA A 90 2.74 -5.76 6.59
CA ALA A 90 1.74 -5.34 5.62
C ALA A 90 2.18 -4.10 4.84
N LEU A 91 2.74 -3.08 5.51
CA LEU A 91 3.23 -1.87 4.86
C LEU A 91 4.42 -2.13 3.93
N VAL A 92 5.36 -2.98 4.35
CA VAL A 92 6.50 -3.38 3.49
C VAL A 92 6.00 -4.10 2.25
N SER A 93 5.13 -5.10 2.41
CA SER A 93 4.55 -5.82 1.27
C SER A 93 3.79 -4.90 0.32
N HIS A 94 3.00 -3.95 0.85
CA HIS A 94 2.28 -2.98 0.04
C HIS A 94 3.24 -2.07 -0.73
N THR A 95 4.32 -1.62 -0.09
CA THR A 95 5.34 -0.77 -0.73
C THR A 95 6.05 -1.52 -1.86
N GLU A 96 6.38 -2.80 -1.67
CA GLU A 96 6.97 -3.63 -2.73
C GLU A 96 6.02 -3.82 -3.92
N ILE A 97 4.73 -4.08 -3.64
CA ILE A 97 3.70 -4.20 -4.68
C ILE A 97 3.56 -2.89 -5.47
N VAL A 98 3.49 -1.76 -4.78
CA VAL A 98 3.40 -0.43 -5.42
C VAL A 98 4.62 -0.17 -6.29
N ARG A 99 5.83 -0.42 -5.78
CA ARG A 99 7.07 -0.23 -6.54
C ARG A 99 7.14 -1.13 -7.77
N ALA A 100 6.71 -2.38 -7.66
CA ALA A 100 6.63 -3.30 -8.79
C ALA A 100 5.61 -2.83 -9.83
N ALA A 101 4.44 -2.35 -9.38
CA ALA A 101 3.41 -1.80 -10.25
C ALA A 101 3.87 -0.53 -10.99
N GLU A 102 4.59 0.37 -10.31
CA GLU A 102 5.18 1.57 -10.93
C GLU A 102 6.22 1.22 -11.99
N HIS A 103 7.09 0.24 -11.71
CA HIS A 103 8.08 -0.23 -12.66
C HIS A 103 7.42 -0.85 -13.90
N GLU A 104 6.39 -1.67 -13.71
CA GLU A 104 5.64 -2.28 -14.81
C GLU A 104 4.88 -1.22 -15.61
N ALA A 105 4.26 -0.24 -14.96
CA ALA A 105 3.60 0.87 -15.63
C ALA A 105 4.60 1.67 -16.50
N ALA A 106 5.79 1.97 -15.96
CA ALA A 106 6.85 2.65 -16.71
C ALA A 106 7.28 1.84 -17.95
N ARG A 107 7.42 0.52 -17.81
CA ARG A 107 7.72 -0.39 -18.93
C ARG A 107 6.62 -0.36 -19.99
N ILE A 108 5.35 -0.47 -19.59
CA ILE A 108 4.20 -0.41 -20.51
C ILE A 108 4.17 0.92 -21.28
N VAL A 109 4.42 2.05 -20.59
CA VAL A 109 4.43 3.37 -21.22
C VAL A 109 5.57 3.49 -22.22
N LEU A 110 6.77 2.97 -21.89
CA LEU A 110 7.91 2.96 -22.82
C LEU A 110 7.59 2.13 -24.07
N ASP A 111 7.13 0.89 -23.87
CA ASP A 111 6.68 -0.01 -24.94
C ASP A 111 5.63 0.65 -25.84
N ALA A 112 4.63 1.31 -25.24
CA ALA A 112 3.58 2.00 -25.99
C ALA A 112 4.15 3.16 -26.82
N LYS A 113 5.09 3.94 -26.28
CA LYS A 113 5.76 5.02 -27.02
C LYS A 113 6.58 4.49 -28.19
N GLU A 114 7.34 3.41 -27.98
CA GLU A 114 8.13 2.79 -29.05
C GLU A 114 7.23 2.22 -30.16
N ARG A 115 6.14 1.55 -29.79
CA ARG A 115 5.15 1.04 -30.75
C ARG A 115 4.49 2.17 -31.53
N ALA A 116 4.11 3.26 -30.85
CA ALA A 116 3.52 4.43 -31.50
C ALA A 116 4.49 5.10 -32.48
N ALA A 117 5.77 5.25 -32.11
CA ALA A 117 6.80 5.77 -33.00
C ALA A 117 7.00 4.88 -34.24
N ARG A 118 7.07 3.56 -34.03
CA ARG A 118 7.19 2.59 -35.13
C ARG A 118 5.99 2.63 -36.07
N LEU A 119 4.78 2.69 -35.53
CA LEU A 119 3.55 2.74 -36.30
C LEU A 119 3.48 4.02 -37.14
N ARG A 120 3.93 5.16 -36.62
CA ARG A 120 4.02 6.42 -37.37
C ARG A 120 4.93 6.28 -38.58
N LEU A 121 6.16 5.81 -38.38
CA LEU A 121 7.12 5.60 -39.48
C LEU A 121 6.56 4.63 -40.54
N GLN A 122 5.95 3.52 -40.11
CA GLN A 122 5.30 2.59 -41.03
C GLN A 122 4.13 3.20 -41.81
N THR A 123 3.39 4.11 -41.17
CA THR A 123 2.28 4.82 -41.81
C THR A 123 2.79 5.85 -42.82
N GLU A 124 3.85 6.58 -42.48
CA GLU A 124 4.52 7.52 -43.39
C GLU A 124 5.03 6.78 -44.64
N ASP A 125 5.78 5.68 -44.46
CA ASP A 125 6.24 4.82 -45.56
C ASP A 125 5.08 4.30 -46.43
N PHE A 126 3.96 3.93 -45.80
CA PHE A 126 2.78 3.44 -46.51
C PHE A 126 2.13 4.56 -47.33
N LEU A 127 2.00 5.76 -46.76
CA LEU A 127 1.42 6.91 -47.43
C LEU A 127 2.26 7.33 -48.63
N ASP A 128 3.59 7.39 -48.50
CA ASP A 128 4.50 7.72 -49.60
C ASP A 128 4.36 6.73 -50.76
N ARG A 129 4.33 5.42 -50.47
CA ARG A 129 4.12 4.40 -51.50
C ARG A 129 2.77 4.54 -52.21
N ARG A 130 1.72 4.91 -51.47
CA ARG A 130 0.38 5.11 -52.03
C ARG A 130 0.31 6.38 -52.88
N LEU A 131 0.94 7.46 -52.44
CA LEU A 131 1.04 8.70 -53.19
C LEU A 131 1.82 8.51 -54.49
N ALA A 132 2.96 7.81 -54.46
CA ALA A 132 3.72 7.47 -55.67
C ALA A 132 2.90 6.63 -56.66
N ALA A 133 2.12 5.66 -56.17
CA ALA A 133 1.23 4.88 -57.04
C ALA A 133 0.13 5.72 -57.68
N VAL A 134 -0.43 6.69 -56.95
CA VAL A 134 -1.41 7.64 -57.48
C VAL A 134 -0.78 8.57 -58.51
N GLU A 135 0.44 9.05 -58.28
CA GLU A 135 1.19 9.88 -59.22
C GLU A 135 1.39 9.16 -60.56
N ILE A 136 1.84 7.90 -60.53
CA ILE A 136 2.01 7.07 -61.74
C ILE A 136 0.67 6.94 -62.50
N ALA A 137 -0.41 6.61 -61.80
CA ALA A 137 -1.73 6.45 -62.42
C ALA A 137 -2.25 7.76 -63.05
N LEU A 138 -1.98 8.91 -62.42
CA LEU A 138 -2.34 10.22 -62.96
C LEU A 138 -1.53 10.56 -64.21
N ASP A 139 -0.23 10.24 -64.26
CA ASP A 139 0.60 10.46 -65.44
C ASP A 139 0.14 9.61 -66.64
N GLU A 140 -0.24 8.35 -66.39
CA GLU A 140 -0.83 7.48 -67.41
C GLU A 140 -2.15 8.06 -67.95
N LEU A 141 -3.03 8.56 -67.06
CA LEU A 141 -4.28 9.22 -67.44
C LEU A 141 -4.05 10.51 -68.24
N LEU A 142 -3.10 11.35 -67.82
CA LEU A 142 -2.72 12.56 -68.55
C LEU A 142 -2.15 12.23 -69.93
N THR A 143 -1.33 11.19 -70.03
CA THR A 143 -0.80 10.72 -71.31
C THR A 143 -1.91 10.19 -72.21
N ALA A 144 -2.85 9.41 -71.68
CA ALA A 144 -4.00 8.90 -72.42
C ALA A 144 -4.91 10.04 -72.92
N THR A 145 -5.19 11.04 -72.09
CA THR A 145 -5.99 12.21 -72.49
C THR A 145 -5.29 13.08 -73.53
N ARG A 146 -3.97 13.30 -73.42
CA ARG A 146 -3.17 13.99 -74.46
C ARG A 146 -3.26 13.28 -75.80
N ARG A 147 -3.02 11.96 -75.83
CA ARG A 147 -3.19 11.12 -77.03
C ARG A 147 -4.62 11.20 -77.58
N GLY A 148 -5.63 11.19 -76.71
CA GLY A 148 -7.03 11.35 -77.08
C GLY A 148 -7.31 12.68 -77.78
N ARG A 149 -6.78 13.80 -77.27
CA ARG A 149 -6.91 15.12 -77.90
C ARG A 149 -6.16 15.22 -79.23
N GLU A 150 -4.94 14.71 -79.31
CA GLU A 150 -4.15 14.70 -80.56
C GLU A 150 -4.88 13.95 -81.67
N ARG A 151 -5.51 12.82 -81.37
CA ARG A 151 -6.35 12.08 -82.33
C ARG A 151 -7.55 12.90 -82.81
N LEU A 152 -8.24 13.60 -81.91
CA LEU A 152 -9.38 14.45 -82.27
C LEU A 152 -8.94 15.68 -83.10
N GLN A 153 -7.78 16.27 -82.79
CA GLN A 153 -7.21 17.36 -83.58
C GLN A 153 -6.76 16.90 -84.97
N ALA A 154 -6.13 15.73 -85.08
CA ALA A 154 -5.78 15.13 -86.36
C ALA A 154 -7.02 14.78 -87.20
N ALA A 155 -8.08 14.25 -86.57
CA ALA A 155 -9.35 13.99 -87.23
C ALA A 155 -10.08 15.28 -87.66
N GLY A 156 -9.95 16.37 -86.89
CA GLY A 156 -10.50 17.68 -87.25
C GLY A 156 -9.66 18.49 -88.26
N SER A 157 -8.36 18.18 -88.38
CA SER A 157 -7.42 18.77 -89.34
C SER A 157 -7.30 17.99 -90.65
N GLY A 158 -7.89 16.79 -90.72
CA GLY A 158 -7.97 16.00 -91.94
C GLY A 158 -8.89 16.66 -92.94
N THR A 159 -8.29 17.32 -93.94
CA THR A 159 -8.92 17.61 -95.23
C THR A 159 -9.74 16.40 -95.67
N VAL A 160 -11.05 16.60 -95.82
CA VAL A 160 -11.94 15.65 -96.47
C VAL A 160 -11.30 15.30 -97.82
N PRO A 161 -10.91 14.04 -98.08
CA PRO A 161 -10.46 13.64 -99.41
C PRO A 161 -11.65 13.83 -100.36
N SER A 162 -11.61 14.90 -101.14
CA SER A 162 -12.47 15.08 -102.32
C SER A 162 -12.07 14.04 -103.34
N ALA A 163 -12.60 12.83 -103.20
CA ALA A 163 -12.44 11.74 -104.16
C ALA A 163 -13.81 11.21 -104.59
N LEU A 164 -14.58 12.05 -105.26
CA LEU A 164 -15.64 11.64 -106.18
C LEU A 164 -15.59 12.52 -107.42
N ALA A 165 -14.65 12.23 -108.32
CA ALA A 165 -14.75 12.59 -109.73
C ALA A 165 -13.90 11.61 -110.55
N SER A 166 -14.61 10.86 -111.41
CA SER A 166 -14.12 10.15 -112.60
C SER A 166 -13.24 8.92 -112.31
N GLY A 167 -13.64 7.68 -112.59
CA GLY A 167 -14.42 7.21 -113.73
C GLY A 167 -13.45 6.75 -114.81
N GLU A 168 -13.03 5.49 -114.75
CA GLU A 168 -12.79 4.69 -115.95
C GLU A 168 -12.73 3.21 -115.59
N ALA A 169 -13.60 2.46 -116.28
CA ALA A 169 -13.68 1.03 -116.26
C ALA A 169 -12.46 0.44 -116.96
N LEU A 170 -11.94 -0.67 -116.46
CA LEU A 170 -11.56 -1.80 -117.31
C LEU A 170 -11.86 -3.10 -116.55
N ASP A 171 -12.73 -3.88 -117.18
CA ASP A 171 -12.82 -5.32 -117.01
C ASP A 171 -11.44 -5.95 -117.02
N GLU A 172 -11.18 -6.87 -116.09
CA GLU A 172 -10.55 -8.12 -116.50
C GLU A 172 -11.05 -9.29 -115.66
N GLU A 173 -11.33 -10.33 -116.41
CA GLU A 173 -12.12 -11.50 -116.12
C GLU A 173 -11.18 -12.66 -115.72
N VAL A 174 -11.70 -13.59 -114.91
CA VAL A 174 -11.32 -15.03 -114.84
C VAL A 174 -10.05 -15.46 -114.09
N GLY A 175 -10.27 -16.44 -113.19
CA GLY A 175 -9.38 -17.60 -112.98
C GLY A 175 -8.81 -17.69 -111.56
N ASP A 176 -9.52 -18.25 -110.59
CA ASP A 176 -9.63 -19.70 -110.24
C ASP A 176 -8.42 -20.27 -109.45
N ALA A 177 -8.78 -21.08 -108.45
CA ALA A 177 -7.98 -21.88 -107.50
C ALA A 177 -7.44 -21.20 -106.22
#